data_AF-A0A7J3WE56-F1
#
_entry.id   AF-A0A7J3WE56-F1
#
_cell.length_a   1.000
_cell.length_b   1.000
_cell.length_c   1.000
_cell.angle_alpha   90.00
_cell.angle_beta   90.00
_cell.angle_gamma   90.00
#
_symmetry.space_group_name_H-M   'P 1'
#
loop_
_entity.id
_entity.type
_entity.pdbx_description
1 polymer ?
#
loop_
_entity_poly.entity_id
_entity_poly.type
_entity_poly.pdbx_seq_one_letter_code
_entity_poly.pdbx_strand_id
1 'polypeptide(L)'
;MLPEIFLQPFMQRAFLAALVAGFLLPFVGCFIVPKKLSLLGDSSSHFVLASLALGAFFGVSGVLAAYVAVVVGVFAALRLVRGLGLSGDQVLAILLSFSAAMASLAISRGARVSLGSV
;
A
#
# COMPACT_ATOMS: atom_id res chain seq x y z
N MET A 1 1.09 31.49 -18.62
CA MET A 1 2.01 30.70 -17.76
C MET A 1 1.29 29.71 -16.85
N LEU A 2 0.14 30.02 -16.23
CA LEU A 2 -0.65 29.03 -15.44
C LEU A 2 -1.44 27.95 -16.24
N PRO A 3 -2.03 28.20 -17.42
CA PRO A 3 -2.87 27.19 -18.08
C PRO A 3 -2.08 26.02 -18.71
N GLU A 4 -0.81 26.24 -19.06
CA GLU A 4 0.09 25.24 -19.65
C GLU A 4 0.30 24.01 -18.73
N ILE A 5 0.37 24.24 -17.42
CA ILE A 5 0.57 23.20 -16.42
C ILE A 5 -0.63 22.21 -16.40
N PHE A 6 -1.84 22.71 -16.61
CA PHE A 6 -3.06 21.88 -16.67
C PHE A 6 -3.22 21.12 -18.00
N LEU A 7 -2.56 21.57 -19.06
CA LEU A 7 -2.59 20.94 -20.38
C LEU A 7 -1.64 19.75 -20.50
N GLN A 8 -0.72 19.55 -19.55
CA GLN A 8 0.16 18.39 -19.58
C GLN A 8 -0.64 17.08 -19.50
N PRO A 9 -0.37 16.10 -20.39
CA PRO A 9 -1.10 14.83 -20.40
C PRO A 9 -0.94 14.04 -19.09
N PHE A 10 0.17 14.23 -18.39
CA PHE A 10 0.38 13.71 -17.03
C PHE A 10 -0.63 14.31 -16.03
N MET A 11 -0.81 15.63 -16.05
CA MET A 11 -1.72 16.34 -15.15
C MET A 11 -3.17 15.91 -15.39
N GLN A 12 -3.58 15.79 -16.65
CA GLN A 12 -4.93 15.33 -17.02
C GLN A 12 -5.21 13.92 -16.49
N ARG A 13 -4.26 13.00 -16.63
CA ARG A 13 -4.36 11.63 -16.09
C ARG A 13 -4.40 11.63 -14.56
N ALA A 14 -3.60 12.47 -13.91
CA ALA A 14 -3.59 12.60 -12.46
C ALA A 14 -4.93 13.12 -11.91
N PHE A 15 -5.52 14.15 -12.54
CA PHE A 15 -6.85 14.65 -12.17
C PHE A 15 -7.95 13.60 -12.37
N LEU A 16 -7.92 12.88 -13.51
CA LEU A 16 -8.89 11.83 -13.78
C LEU A 16 -8.76 10.69 -12.76
N ALA A 17 -7.53 10.26 -12.46
CA ALA A 17 -7.27 9.25 -11.44
C ALA A 17 -7.72 9.71 -10.04
N ALA A 18 -7.44 10.96 -9.66
CA ALA A 18 -7.86 11.53 -8.38
C ALA A 18 -9.39 11.61 -8.26
N LEU A 19 -10.10 11.96 -9.34
CA LEU A 19 -11.55 12.05 -9.35
C LEU A 19 -12.20 10.66 -9.22
N VAL A 20 -11.68 9.67 -9.98
CA VAL A 20 -12.13 8.29 -9.89
C VAL A 20 -11.84 7.71 -8.50
N ALA A 21 -10.62 7.89 -7.98
CA ALA A 21 -10.24 7.41 -6.66
C ALA A 21 -11.05 8.09 -5.55
N GLY A 22 -11.19 9.42 -5.59
CA GLY A 22 -11.96 10.20 -4.61
C GLY A 22 -13.43 9.82 -4.58
N PHE A 23 -13.99 9.38 -5.72
CA PHE A 23 -15.34 8.84 -5.77
C PHE A 23 -15.43 7.42 -5.22
N LEU A 24 -14.50 6.53 -5.55
CA LEU A 24 -14.56 5.10 -5.20
C LEU A 24 -14.14 4.79 -3.76
N LEU A 25 -13.12 5.45 -3.21
CA LEU A 25 -12.57 5.18 -1.89
C LEU A 25 -13.61 5.31 -0.75
N PRO A 26 -14.50 6.31 -0.72
CA PRO A 26 -15.55 6.43 0.29
C PRO A 26 -16.49 5.23 0.33
N PHE A 27 -16.86 4.66 -0.83
CA PHE A 27 -17.72 3.46 -0.88
C PHE A 27 -17.05 2.29 -0.18
N VAL A 28 -15.75 2.10 -0.42
CA VAL A 28 -14.95 1.07 0.24
C VAL A 28 -14.89 1.33 1.76
N GLY A 29 -14.69 2.58 2.17
CA GLY A 29 -14.69 3.00 3.57
C GLY A 29 -15.99 2.66 4.32
N CYS A 30 -17.15 2.90 3.70
CA CYS A 30 -18.46 2.57 4.27
C CYS A 30 -18.61 1.08 4.65
N PHE A 31 -17.96 0.16 3.93
CA PHE A 31 -17.99 -1.28 4.24
C PHE A 31 -16.93 -1.70 5.27
N ILE A 32 -15.81 -0.99 5.33
CA ILE A 32 -14.63 -1.36 6.13
C ILE A 32 -14.76 -0.89 7.58
N VAL A 33 -15.24 0.33 7.80
CA VAL A 33 -15.37 0.95 9.14
C VAL A 33 -16.21 0.09 10.11
N PRO A 34 -17.43 -0.34 9.78
CA PRO A 34 -18.24 -1.16 10.70
C PRO A 34 -17.64 -2.54 10.99
N LYS A 35 -16.67 -3.01 10.19
CA LYS A 35 -16.03 -4.32 10.36
C LYS A 35 -14.79 -4.31 11.26
N LYS A 36 -14.49 -3.19 11.94
CA LYS A 36 -13.25 -2.99 12.70
C LYS A 36 -12.01 -3.21 11.84
N LEU A 37 -12.04 -2.66 10.63
CA LEU A 37 -10.92 -2.70 9.68
C LEU A 37 -10.52 -1.28 9.24
N SER A 38 -10.79 -0.28 10.08
CA SER A 38 -10.58 1.15 9.80
C SER A 38 -9.15 1.48 9.35
N LEU A 39 -8.16 0.73 9.86
CA LEU A 39 -6.74 0.89 9.54
C LEU A 39 -6.27 0.13 8.29
N LEU A 40 -7.19 -0.47 7.53
CA LEU A 40 -6.84 -1.31 6.38
C LEU A 40 -6.22 -0.50 5.23
N GLY A 41 -6.73 0.70 4.98
CA GLY A 41 -6.15 1.60 3.97
C GLY A 41 -4.72 2.02 4.30
N ASP A 42 -4.49 2.42 5.56
CA ASP A 42 -3.19 2.93 6.01
C ASP A 42 -2.13 1.81 6.06
N SER A 43 -2.45 0.69 6.71
CA SER A 43 -1.55 -0.46 6.80
C SER A 43 -1.22 -1.08 5.44
N SER A 44 -2.18 -1.14 4.51
CA SER A 44 -1.93 -1.68 3.17
C SER A 44 -0.93 -0.84 2.38
N SER A 45 -1.02 0.48 2.46
CA SER A 45 -0.11 1.41 1.77
C SER A 45 1.34 1.26 2.27
N HIS A 46 1.52 1.17 3.59
CA HIS A 46 2.83 0.91 4.19
C HIS A 46 3.36 -0.50 3.91
N PHE A 47 2.49 -1.50 3.83
CA PHE A 47 2.87 -2.86 3.45
C PHE A 47 3.33 -2.94 1.99
N VAL A 48 2.72 -2.18 1.08
CA VAL A 48 3.18 -2.05 -0.31
C VAL A 48 4.59 -1.48 -0.34
N LEU A 49 4.85 -0.39 0.39
CA LEU A 49 6.20 0.18 0.49
C LEU A 49 7.22 -0.83 1.05
N ALA A 50 6.86 -1.56 2.10
CA ALA A 50 7.72 -2.60 2.68
C ALA A 50 8.03 -3.71 1.66
N SER A 51 7.01 -4.20 0.96
CA SER A 51 7.17 -5.25 -0.06
C SER A 51 8.00 -4.78 -1.27
N LEU A 52 7.87 -3.52 -1.69
CA LEU A 52 8.65 -2.95 -2.78
C LEU A 52 10.11 -2.79 -2.39
N ALA A 53 10.37 -2.30 -1.17
CA ALA A 53 11.72 -2.18 -0.64
C ALA A 53 12.38 -3.57 -0.48
N LEU A 54 11.64 -4.56 0.03
CA LEU A 54 12.12 -5.94 0.12
C LEU A 54 12.30 -6.59 -1.25
N GLY A 55 11.35 -6.42 -2.17
CA GLY A 55 11.43 -6.96 -3.53
C GLY A 55 12.63 -6.41 -4.29
N ALA A 56 12.89 -5.10 -4.16
CA ALA A 56 14.07 -4.46 -4.70
C ALA A 56 15.37 -5.04 -4.10
N PHE A 57 15.37 -5.39 -2.80
CA PHE A 57 16.52 -6.04 -2.16
C PHE A 57 16.80 -7.45 -2.71
N PHE A 58 15.75 -8.21 -3.04
CA PHE A 58 15.87 -9.55 -3.66
C PHE A 58 16.05 -9.52 -5.19
N GLY A 59 16.14 -8.34 -5.81
CA GLY A 59 16.26 -8.21 -7.26
C GLY A 59 14.98 -8.56 -8.04
N VAL A 60 13.83 -8.63 -7.38
CA VAL A 60 12.54 -8.84 -8.02
C VAL A 60 12.00 -7.48 -8.49
N SER A 61 12.17 -7.20 -9.77
CA SER A 61 11.62 -5.99 -10.41
C SER A 61 10.23 -6.27 -11.00
N GLY A 62 9.19 -5.63 -10.46
CA GLY A 62 7.86 -5.66 -11.06
C GLY A 62 6.75 -5.23 -10.10
N VAL A 63 5.92 -4.29 -10.52
CA VAL A 63 4.79 -3.79 -9.73
C VAL A 63 3.77 -4.90 -9.44
N LEU A 64 3.54 -5.80 -10.41
CA LEU A 64 2.67 -6.96 -10.23
C LEU A 64 3.19 -7.92 -9.14
N ALA A 65 4.49 -8.20 -9.13
CA ALA A 65 5.10 -9.07 -8.12
C ALA A 65 4.99 -8.45 -6.72
N ALA A 66 5.20 -7.14 -6.61
CA ALA A 66 4.98 -6.42 -5.36
C ALA A 66 3.52 -6.49 -4.90
N TYR A 67 2.56 -6.28 -5.81
CA TYR A 67 1.13 -6.36 -5.49
C TYR A 67 0.72 -7.75 -4.97
N VAL A 68 1.19 -8.81 -5.63
CA VAL A 68 0.96 -10.19 -5.19
C VAL A 68 1.60 -10.44 -3.81
N ALA A 69 2.84 -10.02 -3.61
CA ALA A 69 3.54 -10.15 -2.33
C ALA A 69 2.79 -9.44 -1.20
N VAL A 70 2.22 -8.26 -1.46
CA VAL A 70 1.38 -7.52 -0.51
C VAL A 70 0.13 -8.30 -0.15
N VAL A 71 -0.64 -8.72 -1.15
CA VAL A 71 -1.90 -9.42 -0.92
C VAL A 71 -1.67 -10.69 -0.11
N VAL A 72 -0.65 -11.47 -0.47
CA VAL A 72 -0.28 -12.71 0.24
C VAL A 72 0.20 -12.39 1.66
N GLY A 73 1.10 -11.41 1.81
CA GLY A 73 1.70 -11.06 3.10
C GLY A 73 0.68 -10.50 4.10
N VAL A 74 -0.17 -9.56 3.66
CA VAL A 74 -1.24 -9.01 4.48
C VAL A 74 -2.24 -10.10 4.86
N PHE A 75 -2.65 -10.96 3.92
CA PHE A 75 -3.61 -12.03 4.18
C PHE A 75 -3.06 -13.09 5.15
N ALA A 76 -1.80 -13.49 4.98
CA ALA A 76 -1.11 -14.44 5.86
C ALA A 76 -1.01 -13.88 7.29
N ALA A 77 -0.59 -12.62 7.43
CA ALA A 77 -0.50 -11.96 8.72
C ALA A 77 -1.89 -11.81 9.38
N LEU A 78 -2.92 -11.42 8.61
CA LEU A 78 -4.29 -11.36 9.12
C LEU A 78 -4.80 -12.71 9.60
N ARG A 79 -4.52 -13.81 8.88
CA ARG A 79 -4.92 -15.16 9.30
C ARG A 79 -4.22 -15.58 10.58
N LEU A 80 -2.91 -15.36 10.67
CA LEU A 80 -2.12 -15.74 11.83
C LEU A 80 -2.61 -15.02 13.10
N VAL A 81 -2.82 -13.71 12.99
CA VAL A 81 -3.21 -12.88 14.14
C VAL A 81 -4.70 -13.05 14.49
N ARG A 82 -5.56 -13.38 13.53
CA ARG A 82 -6.95 -13.79 13.84
C ARG A 82 -7.03 -15.09 14.66
N GLY A 83 -6.08 -16.01 14.46
CA GLY A 83 -5.95 -17.20 15.30
C GLY A 83 -5.65 -16.89 16.77
N LEU A 84 -5.09 -15.71 17.05
CA LEU A 84 -4.78 -15.21 18.40
C LEU A 84 -5.97 -14.49 19.07
N GLY A 85 -7.13 -14.39 18.40
CA GLY A 85 -8.33 -13.75 18.94
C GLY A 85 -8.30 -12.21 18.98
N LEU A 86 -7.36 -11.58 18.28
CA LEU A 86 -7.26 -10.10 18.22
C LEU A 86 -8.33 -9.49 17.31
N SER A 87 -8.74 -8.26 17.63
CA SER A 87 -9.66 -7.50 16.77
C SER A 87 -8.97 -7.02 15.48
N GLY A 88 -9.76 -6.79 14.42
CA GLY A 88 -9.23 -6.41 13.11
C GLY A 88 -8.33 -5.16 13.14
N ASP A 89 -8.75 -4.10 13.83
CA ASP A 89 -7.96 -2.87 13.97
C ASP A 89 -6.66 -3.09 14.74
N GLN A 90 -6.65 -3.96 15.77
CA GLN A 90 -5.42 -4.32 16.47
C GLN A 90 -4.44 -5.05 15.54
N VAL A 91 -4.95 -6.00 14.74
CA VAL A 91 -4.12 -6.71 13.76
C VAL A 91 -3.50 -5.74 12.77
N LEU A 92 -4.31 -4.82 12.24
CA LEU A 92 -3.88 -3.83 11.25
C LEU A 92 -2.89 -2.83 11.84
N ALA A 93 -3.04 -2.43 13.10
CA ALA A 93 -2.09 -1.56 13.79
C ALA A 93 -0.72 -2.24 13.96
N ILE A 94 -0.69 -3.52 14.38
CA ILE A 94 0.55 -4.29 14.49
C ILE A 94 1.23 -4.40 13.11
N LEU A 95 0.44 -4.67 12.08
CA LEU A 95 0.90 -4.83 10.70
C LEU A 95 1.43 -3.52 10.11
N LEU A 96 0.82 -2.39 10.45
CA LEU A 96 1.28 -1.04 10.12
C LEU A 96 2.66 -0.77 10.73
N SER A 97 2.84 -0.94 12.04
CA SER A 97 4.12 -0.71 12.71
C SER A 97 5.22 -1.65 12.18
N PHE A 98 4.89 -2.92 11.97
CA PHE A 98 5.82 -3.92 11.45
C PHE A 98 6.27 -3.58 10.02
N SER A 99 5.33 -3.27 9.12
CA SER A 99 5.65 -2.93 7.73
C SER A 99 6.44 -1.63 7.62
N ALA A 100 6.11 -0.60 8.40
CA ALA A 100 6.88 0.64 8.44
C ALA A 100 8.34 0.39 8.89
N ALA A 101 8.55 -0.44 9.92
CA ALA A 101 9.88 -0.82 10.38
C ALA A 101 10.65 -1.59 9.30
N MET A 102 10.00 -2.58 8.66
CA MET A 102 10.61 -3.36 7.58
C MET A 102 10.97 -2.50 6.37
N ALA A 103 10.10 -1.59 5.96
CA ALA A 103 10.36 -0.64 4.87
C ALA A 103 11.58 0.22 5.19
N SER A 104 11.62 0.82 6.39
CA SER A 104 12.74 1.66 6.84
C SER A 104 14.06 0.89 6.85
N LEU A 105 14.07 -0.34 7.39
CA LEU A 105 15.27 -1.19 7.41
C LEU A 105 15.78 -1.54 6.01
N ALA A 106 14.87 -1.89 5.09
CA ALA A 106 15.22 -2.24 3.72
C ALA A 106 15.79 -1.01 2.96
N ILE A 107 15.14 0.14 3.09
CA ILE A 107 15.60 1.40 2.48
C ILE A 107 16.96 1.80 3.06
N SER A 108 17.13 1.72 4.38
CA SER A 108 18.39 2.02 5.07
C SER A 108 19.56 1.13 4.59
N ARG A 109 19.28 -0.13 4.22
CA ARG A 109 20.27 -1.06 3.66
C ARG A 109 20.59 -0.82 2.18
N GLY A 110 20.01 0.21 1.56
CA GLY A 110 20.31 0.60 0.18
C GLY A 110 19.37 0.01 -0.87
N ALA A 111 18.20 -0.48 -0.49
CA ALA A 111 17.20 -0.94 -1.45
C ALA A 111 16.78 0.22 -2.38
N ARG A 112 17.16 0.13 -3.66
CA ARG A 112 16.72 1.08 -4.70
C ARG A 112 15.47 0.55 -5.37
N VAL A 113 14.32 1.10 -4.98
CA VAL A 113 13.03 0.78 -5.62
C VAL A 113 13.06 1.31 -7.05
N SER A 114 13.32 0.42 -8.01
CA SER A 114 13.28 0.75 -9.43
C SER A 114 11.83 0.64 -9.93
N LEU A 115 11.23 1.79 -10.24
CA LEU A 115 9.90 1.89 -10.86
C LEU A 115 9.97 1.88 -12.39
N GLY A 116 11.12 1.55 -12.99
CA GLY A 116 11.40 1.72 -14.42
C GLY A 116 10.63 0.81 -15.39
N SER A 117 9.67 0.02 -14.91
CA SER A 117 8.90 -0.95 -15.71
C SER A 117 7.38 -0.78 -15.53
N VAL A 118 6.89 0.45 -15.43
CA VAL A 118 5.45 0.77 -15.51
C VAL A 118 5.16 1.51 -16.80
#